data_AF-F2CVW0-F1
#
_entry.id   AF-F2CVW0-F1
#
_cell.length_a   1.000
_cell.length_b   1.000
_cell.length_c   1.000
_cell.angle_alpha   90.00
_cell.angle_beta   90.00
_cell.angle_gamma   90.00
#
_symmetry.space_group_name_H-M   'P 1'
#
loop_
_entity.id
_entity.type
_entity.pdbx_description
1 polymer ?
#
loop_
_entity_poly.entity_id
_entity_poly.type
_entity_poly.pdbx_seq_one_letter_code
_entity_poly.pdbx_strand_id
1 'polypeptide(L)'
;MLSCCLNIEKCVYCDLARFYYCESSATSLMPLFHQPFLSMVLFSSIEYWPDPQRGIKEAYRVVKPGGLACLIGPVHPTFWLSRFFADMWMLFPTEEEYIEWFTKAGFEDVKLKRIGPKWYRGVRRHGLIMGCSVTGVKRASGDSPLQLGPKAEDVEEPVNLLAFLFRFAIGTICASYYVLVPIYMWIKDQVVPKGQPI
;
A
#
# COMPACT_ATOMS: atom_id res chain seq x y z
N MET A 1 -19.97 8.29 -6.33
CA MET A 1 -19.51 6.92 -6.02
C MET A 1 -18.98 6.13 -7.23
N LEU A 2 -18.84 6.73 -8.44
CA LEU A 2 -18.14 6.08 -9.57
C LEU A 2 -17.27 7.03 -10.43
N SER A 3 -17.19 8.34 -10.13
CA SER A 3 -16.58 9.31 -11.04
C SER A 3 -15.07 9.56 -10.85
N CYS A 4 -14.45 9.07 -9.78
CA CYS A 4 -13.01 9.32 -9.52
C CYS A 4 -12.07 8.28 -10.14
N CYS A 5 -12.55 7.09 -10.48
CA CYS A 5 -11.71 6.04 -11.09
C CYS A 5 -11.43 6.24 -12.59
N LEU A 6 -12.05 7.24 -13.24
CA LEU A 6 -12.08 7.35 -14.71
C LEU A 6 -11.16 8.41 -15.33
N ASN A 7 -10.38 9.17 -14.56
CA ASN A 7 -9.47 10.17 -15.12
C ASN A 7 -8.02 9.98 -14.67
N ILE A 8 -7.34 9.03 -15.33
CA ILE A 8 -5.90 8.77 -15.25
C ILE A 8 -5.06 9.99 -15.69
N GLU A 9 -5.60 10.89 -16.51
CA GLU A 9 -4.86 12.04 -17.08
C GLU A 9 -4.53 13.16 -16.07
N LYS A 10 -5.11 13.16 -14.86
CA LYS A 10 -4.78 14.15 -13.83
C LYS A 10 -3.69 13.71 -12.85
N CYS A 11 -3.09 12.53 -13.03
CA CYS A 11 -1.93 12.10 -12.23
C CYS A 11 -0.60 12.78 -12.64
N VAL A 12 -0.58 13.60 -13.69
CA VAL A 12 0.64 14.23 -14.24
C VAL A 12 0.96 15.59 -13.61
N TYR A 13 0.07 16.20 -12.83
CA TYR A 13 0.36 17.48 -12.17
C TYR A 13 1.01 17.30 -10.80
N CYS A 14 2.34 17.34 -10.83
CA CYS A 14 3.19 17.97 -9.83
C CYS A 14 2.46 19.09 -9.05
N ASP A 15 1.96 18.76 -7.85
CA ASP A 15 1.76 19.68 -6.71
C ASP A 15 1.50 18.83 -5.46
N LEU A 16 2.57 18.20 -4.98
CA LEU A 16 2.59 17.12 -3.98
C LEU A 16 2.39 17.65 -2.53
N ALA A 17 1.20 18.15 -2.20
CA ALA A 17 0.82 18.38 -0.79
C ALA A 17 -0.70 18.45 -0.55
N ARG A 18 -1.51 17.64 -1.23
CA ARG A 18 -2.88 17.35 -0.77
C ARG A 18 -3.01 15.85 -0.52
N PHE A 19 -2.71 15.48 0.72
CA PHE A 19 -2.87 14.15 1.28
C PHE A 19 -4.36 13.79 1.31
N TYR A 20 -4.75 12.79 0.52
CA TYR A 20 -6.13 12.35 0.41
C TYR A 20 -6.52 11.48 1.61
N TYR A 21 -7.56 11.92 2.30
CA TYR A 21 -8.25 11.23 3.39
C TYR A 21 -9.05 10.05 2.80
N CYS A 22 -8.75 8.81 3.20
CA CYS A 22 -9.54 7.64 2.82
C CYS A 22 -10.43 7.22 4.01
N GLU A 23 -11.72 7.53 3.89
CA GLU A 23 -12.74 7.37 4.94
C GLU A 23 -13.17 5.92 5.20
N SER A 24 -12.67 4.93 4.44
CA SER A 24 -13.25 3.58 4.43
C SER A 24 -12.67 2.59 5.46
N SER A 25 -11.66 2.95 6.26
CA SER A 25 -11.15 2.09 7.36
C SER A 25 -11.08 2.77 8.73
N ALA A 26 -11.83 3.87 8.92
CA ALA A 26 -11.74 4.72 10.10
C ALA A 26 -11.95 4.00 11.44
N THR A 27 -12.70 2.88 11.50
CA THR A 27 -12.99 2.21 12.78
C THR A 27 -11.78 1.54 13.44
N SER A 28 -10.82 1.01 12.66
CA SER A 28 -9.61 0.36 13.22
C SER A 28 -8.45 1.34 13.46
N LEU A 29 -8.56 2.54 12.87
CA LEU A 29 -7.63 3.67 12.97
C LEU A 29 -8.13 4.75 13.94
N MET A 30 -9.39 4.68 14.40
CA MET A 30 -10.02 5.61 15.33
C MET A 30 -9.20 5.90 16.61
N PRO A 31 -8.45 4.93 17.18
CA PRO A 31 -7.54 5.23 18.29
C PRO A 31 -6.39 6.18 17.92
N LEU A 32 -5.94 6.19 16.65
CA LEU A 32 -4.88 7.09 16.14
C LEU A 32 -5.41 8.51 15.87
N PHE A 33 -6.71 8.64 15.55
CA PHE A 33 -7.38 9.93 15.31
C PHE A 33 -7.71 10.71 16.59
N HIS A 34 -7.59 10.09 17.77
CA HIS A 34 -7.93 10.73 19.06
C HIS A 34 -6.84 11.69 19.59
N GLN A 35 -5.80 11.97 18.79
CA GLN A 35 -4.71 12.87 19.20
C GLN A 35 -4.87 14.23 18.49
N PRO A 36 -5.44 15.25 19.16
CA PRO A 36 -5.86 16.52 18.54
C PRO A 36 -4.72 17.38 17.96
N PHE A 37 -3.46 16.96 18.09
CA PHE A 37 -2.28 17.73 17.68
C PHE A 37 -1.33 17.01 16.71
N LEU A 38 -1.72 15.85 16.17
CA LEU A 38 -0.87 15.03 15.30
C LEU A 38 -1.15 15.33 13.83
N SER A 39 -0.19 15.91 13.10
CA SER A 39 -0.29 15.97 11.63
C SER A 39 -0.12 14.55 11.07
N MET A 40 -1.19 13.98 10.47
CA MET A 40 -1.18 12.65 9.87
C MET A 40 -1.14 12.72 8.35
N VAL A 41 -0.17 12.02 7.77
CA VAL A 41 -0.05 11.80 6.33
C VAL A 41 -0.47 10.36 6.04
N LEU A 42 -1.35 10.15 5.06
CA LEU A 42 -1.86 8.83 4.62
C LEU A 42 -1.49 8.57 3.16
N PHE A 43 -0.92 7.41 2.88
CA PHE A 43 -0.72 6.89 1.52
C PHE A 43 -1.45 5.56 1.37
N SER A 44 -2.14 5.37 0.24
CA SER A 44 -2.94 4.17 -0.05
C SER A 44 -2.73 3.64 -1.48
N SER A 45 -1.64 4.04 -2.15
CA SER A 45 -1.36 3.68 -3.54
C SER A 45 0.11 3.39 -3.80
N ILE A 46 0.89 3.11 -2.75
CA ILE A 46 2.34 2.99 -2.85
C ILE A 46 2.79 1.78 -3.66
N GLU A 47 1.92 0.79 -3.85
CA GLU A 47 2.11 -0.37 -4.72
C GLU A 47 2.30 0.00 -6.21
N TYR A 48 1.91 1.22 -6.61
CA TYR A 48 2.11 1.72 -7.97
C TYR A 48 3.33 2.64 -8.11
N TRP A 49 4.03 2.93 -7.01
CA TRP A 49 5.09 3.91 -7.03
C TRP A 49 6.38 3.24 -7.48
N PRO A 50 7.08 3.77 -8.49
CA PRO A 50 8.36 3.21 -8.91
C PRO A 50 9.41 3.29 -7.79
N ASP A 51 9.37 4.37 -6.99
CA ASP A 51 10.22 4.60 -5.83
C ASP A 51 9.41 4.95 -4.56
N PRO A 52 8.83 3.96 -3.84
CA PRO A 52 8.08 4.14 -2.59
C PRO A 52 8.81 5.02 -1.55
N GLN A 53 10.12 4.82 -1.47
CA GLN A 53 11.01 5.49 -0.53
C GLN A 53 11.03 7.02 -0.70
N ARG A 54 10.89 7.52 -1.94
CA ARG A 54 10.82 8.97 -2.20
C ARG A 54 9.57 9.59 -1.60
N GLY A 55 8.45 8.86 -1.66
CA GLY A 55 7.19 9.27 -1.03
C GLY A 55 7.27 9.37 0.47
N ILE A 56 7.88 8.37 1.09
CA ILE A 56 8.06 8.32 2.54
C ILE A 56 9.05 9.41 2.99
N LYS A 57 10.10 9.67 2.21
CA LYS A 57 11.02 10.81 2.44
C LYS A 57 10.29 12.15 2.39
N GLU A 58 9.42 12.35 1.40
CA GLU A 58 8.63 13.57 1.29
C GLU A 58 7.60 13.69 2.42
N ALA A 59 7.00 12.57 2.85
CA ALA A 59 6.18 12.52 4.04
C ALA A 59 6.95 12.99 5.27
N TYR A 60 8.19 12.53 5.44
CA TYR A 60 9.05 12.96 6.54
C TYR A 60 9.30 14.47 6.50
N ARG A 61 9.52 15.07 5.32
CA ARG A 61 9.69 16.52 5.16
C ARG A 61 8.46 17.31 5.59
N VAL A 62 7.26 16.86 5.20
CA VAL A 62 5.99 17.58 5.44
C VAL A 62 5.47 17.38 6.87
N VAL A 63 5.67 16.20 7.46
CA VAL A 63 5.24 15.95 8.84
C VAL A 63 6.00 16.87 9.80
N LYS A 64 5.26 17.50 10.72
CA LYS A 64 5.84 18.34 11.77
C LYS A 64 6.51 17.46 12.84
N PRO A 65 7.55 17.96 13.55
CA PRO A 65 8.07 17.27 14.73
C PRO A 65 6.95 16.98 15.74
N GLY A 66 6.94 15.77 16.29
CA GLY A 66 5.85 15.22 17.09
C GLY A 66 4.68 14.63 16.30
N GLY A 67 4.64 14.79 14.97
CA GLY A 67 3.61 14.25 14.10
C GLY A 67 3.81 12.78 13.73
N LEU A 68 2.78 12.16 13.14
CA LEU A 68 2.74 10.73 12.83
C LEU A 68 2.47 10.53 11.34
N ALA A 69 3.36 9.84 10.64
CA ALA A 69 3.07 9.32 9.31
C ALA A 69 2.39 7.96 9.42
N CYS A 70 1.36 7.74 8.60
CA CYS A 70 0.68 6.47 8.48
C CYS A 70 0.63 6.07 7.00
N LEU A 71 1.04 4.86 6.67
CA LEU A 71 0.95 4.33 5.32
C LEU A 71 0.10 3.08 5.35
N ILE A 72 -0.80 2.94 4.38
CA ILE A 72 -1.65 1.77 4.21
C ILE A 72 -1.34 1.17 2.86
N GLY A 73 -1.10 -0.14 2.81
CA GLY A 73 -0.78 -0.80 1.56
C GLY A 73 -1.00 -2.30 1.61
N PRO A 74 -1.08 -2.94 0.43
CA PRO A 74 -1.12 -4.39 0.32
C PRO A 74 0.21 -5.01 0.76
N VAL A 75 0.14 -6.22 1.32
CA VAL A 75 1.32 -7.00 1.70
C VAL A 75 1.51 -8.16 0.75
N HIS A 76 2.76 -8.39 0.35
CA HIS A 76 3.16 -9.52 -0.50
C HIS A 76 2.60 -10.86 0.02
N PRO A 77 1.78 -11.59 -0.77
CA PRO A 77 1.08 -12.78 -0.31
C PRO A 77 2.05 -13.93 0.03
N THR A 78 1.65 -14.88 0.89
CA THR A 78 2.54 -16.01 1.22
C THR A 78 2.32 -17.26 0.38
N PHE A 79 1.16 -17.40 -0.26
CA PHE A 79 0.85 -18.57 -1.09
C PHE A 79 1.56 -18.49 -2.44
N TRP A 80 2.20 -19.59 -2.87
CA TRP A 80 3.08 -19.60 -4.04
C TRP A 80 2.42 -19.07 -5.34
N LEU A 81 1.17 -19.43 -5.60
CA LEU A 81 0.47 -19.00 -6.82
C LEU A 81 0.12 -17.51 -6.77
N SER A 82 -0.26 -17.01 -5.59
CA SER A 82 -0.53 -15.59 -5.42
C SER A 82 0.77 -14.78 -5.46
N ARG A 83 1.88 -15.31 -4.94
CA ARG A 83 3.20 -14.69 -5.09
C ARG A 83 3.56 -14.52 -6.55
N PHE A 84 3.39 -15.58 -7.33
CA PHE A 84 3.63 -15.55 -8.77
C PHE A 84 2.82 -14.44 -9.47
N PHE A 85 1.51 -14.36 -9.23
CA PHE A 85 0.67 -13.31 -9.82
C PHE A 85 0.92 -11.92 -9.24
N ALA A 86 1.38 -11.80 -7.99
CA ALA A 86 1.86 -10.53 -7.43
C ALA A 86 3.08 -10.06 -8.22
N ASP A 87 4.14 -10.88 -8.24
CA ASP A 87 5.42 -10.54 -8.86
C ASP A 87 5.28 -10.20 -10.37
N MET A 88 4.28 -10.77 -11.05
CA MET A 88 3.98 -10.48 -12.46
C MET A 88 3.19 -9.20 -12.72
N TRP A 89 2.41 -8.69 -11.77
CA TRP A 89 1.47 -7.59 -12.00
C TRP A 89 1.68 -6.40 -11.07
N MET A 90 1.88 -6.63 -9.78
CA MET A 90 1.94 -5.61 -8.74
C MET A 90 3.15 -5.85 -7.84
N LEU A 91 4.00 -4.83 -7.69
CA LEU A 91 5.14 -4.85 -6.79
C LEU A 91 4.65 -4.72 -5.34
N PHE A 92 3.96 -5.73 -4.82
CA PHE A 92 3.53 -5.75 -3.43
C PHE A 92 4.75 -5.88 -2.53
N PRO A 93 5.05 -4.87 -1.72
CA PRO A 93 6.17 -4.97 -0.80
C PRO A 93 5.84 -5.90 0.37
N THR A 94 6.90 -6.37 0.99
CA THR A 94 6.89 -7.12 2.23
C THR A 94 6.65 -6.20 3.43
N GLU A 95 6.29 -6.79 4.56
CA GLU A 95 6.08 -6.05 5.80
C GLU A 95 7.39 -5.42 6.29
N GLU A 96 8.49 -6.14 6.08
CA GLU A 96 9.85 -5.75 6.43
C GLU A 96 10.32 -4.56 5.60
N GLU A 97 10.05 -4.54 4.28
CA GLU A 97 10.37 -3.41 3.41
C GLU A 97 9.69 -2.13 3.86
N TYR A 98 8.41 -2.18 4.24
CA TYR A 98 7.72 -1.00 4.77
C TYR A 98 8.37 -0.45 6.03
N ILE A 99 8.73 -1.33 6.98
CA ILE A 99 9.40 -0.94 8.22
C ILE A 99 10.77 -0.34 7.91
N GLU A 100 11.51 -0.98 7.01
CA GLU A 100 12.84 -0.53 6.59
C GLU A 100 12.78 0.86 5.95
N TRP A 101 11.82 1.12 5.05
CA TRP A 101 11.67 2.42 4.41
C TRP A 101 11.33 3.53 5.40
N PHE A 102 10.44 3.27 6.35
CA PHE A 102 10.11 4.24 7.41
C PHE A 102 11.32 4.52 8.32
N THR A 103 12.03 3.46 8.70
CA THR A 103 13.23 3.55 9.56
C THR A 103 14.33 4.34 8.86
N LYS A 104 14.63 4.00 7.59
CA LYS A 104 15.63 4.71 6.80
C LYS A 104 15.23 6.16 6.53
N ALA A 105 13.94 6.44 6.37
CA ALA A 105 13.43 7.81 6.24
C ALA A 105 13.56 8.65 7.52
N GLY A 106 13.93 8.05 8.66
CA GLY A 106 14.16 8.74 9.93
C GLY A 106 12.97 8.76 10.88
N PHE A 107 11.89 8.02 10.57
CA PHE A 107 10.79 7.87 11.51
C PHE A 107 11.17 6.95 12.67
N GLU A 108 10.72 7.30 13.87
CA GLU A 108 10.89 6.52 15.09
C GLU A 108 9.58 5.83 15.49
N ASP A 109 9.64 4.89 16.44
CA ASP A 109 8.49 4.11 16.91
C ASP A 109 7.68 3.43 15.79
N VAL A 110 8.38 2.90 14.79
CA VAL A 110 7.75 2.29 13.61
C VAL A 110 6.94 1.07 14.03
N LYS A 111 5.63 1.09 13.75
CA LYS A 111 4.69 0.00 14.08
C LYS A 111 3.93 -0.42 12.84
N LEU A 112 3.91 -1.73 12.60
CA LEU A 112 3.12 -2.35 11.54
C LEU A 112 1.91 -3.08 12.14
N LYS A 113 0.72 -2.75 11.64
CA LYS A 113 -0.55 -3.39 11.99
C LYS A 113 -1.16 -4.01 10.76
N ARG A 114 -1.37 -5.31 10.78
CA ARG A 114 -2.04 -6.03 9.68
C ARG A 114 -3.53 -5.67 9.63
N ILE A 115 -4.04 -5.44 8.43
CA ILE A 115 -5.44 -5.14 8.14
C ILE A 115 -6.00 -6.30 7.32
N GLY A 116 -7.08 -6.89 7.82
CA GLY A 116 -7.75 -8.01 7.18
C GLY A 116 -9.25 -8.01 7.45
N PRO A 117 -10.03 -8.72 6.63
CA PRO A 117 -11.44 -8.91 6.91
C PRO A 117 -11.62 -9.64 8.24
N LYS A 118 -12.55 -9.19 9.08
CA LYS A 118 -12.82 -9.82 10.40
C LYS A 118 -13.24 -11.30 10.28
N TRP A 119 -13.85 -11.67 9.16
CA TRP A 119 -14.29 -13.04 8.87
C TRP A 119 -13.14 -13.95 8.44
N TYR A 120 -12.00 -13.39 8.05
CA TYR A 120 -10.87 -14.18 7.59
C TYR A 120 -10.18 -14.85 8.78
N ARG A 121 -10.45 -16.14 8.96
CA ARG A 121 -9.94 -16.99 10.05
C ARG A 121 -8.69 -17.78 9.66
N GLY A 122 -7.99 -17.34 8.62
CA GLY A 122 -6.89 -18.08 8.03
C GLY A 122 -5.51 -17.61 8.45
N VAL A 123 -4.58 -18.57 8.53
CA VAL A 123 -3.15 -18.28 8.34
C VAL A 123 -3.00 -17.88 6.87
N ARG A 124 -2.13 -16.91 6.54
CA ARG A 124 -1.90 -16.30 5.19
C ARG A 124 -1.67 -17.29 4.01
N ARG A 125 -1.73 -18.59 4.27
CA ARG A 125 -1.51 -19.74 3.39
C ARG A 125 -2.39 -19.83 2.14
N HIS A 126 -3.50 -19.10 2.07
CA HIS A 126 -4.50 -19.26 1.02
C HIS A 126 -4.50 -18.15 -0.04
N GLY A 127 -3.52 -17.24 0.01
CA GLY A 127 -3.25 -16.34 -1.11
C GLY A 127 -4.06 -15.04 -1.15
N LEU A 128 -4.94 -14.83 -0.18
CA LEU A 128 -5.63 -13.54 -0.01
C LEU A 128 -4.61 -12.44 0.26
N ILE A 129 -4.67 -11.35 -0.52
CA ILE A 129 -3.88 -10.15 -0.24
C ILE A 129 -4.40 -9.54 1.05
N MET A 130 -3.51 -9.42 2.02
CA MET A 130 -3.77 -8.74 3.29
C MET A 130 -3.20 -7.33 3.21
N GLY A 131 -3.89 -6.36 3.79
CA GLY A 131 -3.34 -5.02 3.94
C GLY A 131 -2.45 -4.94 5.18
N CYS A 132 -1.63 -3.92 5.25
CA CYS A 132 -1.02 -3.45 6.48
C CYS A 132 -1.16 -1.93 6.60
N SER A 133 -1.09 -1.44 7.83
CA SER A 133 -0.89 -0.04 8.16
C SER A 133 0.43 0.06 8.90
N VAL A 134 1.34 0.86 8.37
CA VAL A 134 2.64 1.17 8.96
C VAL A 134 2.57 2.58 9.48
N THR A 135 2.96 2.79 10.73
CA THR A 135 2.95 4.10 11.38
C THR A 135 4.34 4.42 11.88
N GLY A 136 4.74 5.68 11.84
CA GLY A 136 6.02 6.16 12.39
C GLY A 136 5.91 7.61 12.85
N VAL A 137 6.60 7.94 13.94
CA VAL A 137 6.58 9.27 14.55
C VAL A 137 7.83 10.03 14.12
N LYS A 138 7.65 11.28 13.68
CA LYS A 138 8.78 12.18 13.44
C LYS A 138 9.14 12.89 14.74
N ARG A 139 10.31 12.62 15.32
CA ARG A 139 10.77 13.31 16.53
C ARG A 139 11.73 14.46 16.26
N ALA A 140 12.63 14.29 15.29
CA ALA A 140 13.59 15.31 14.91
C ALA A 140 13.01 16.30 13.89
N SER A 141 13.41 17.56 13.99
CA SER A 141 13.20 18.56 12.94
C SER A 141 14.27 18.41 11.84
N GLY A 142 13.92 18.83 10.62
CA GLY A 142 14.82 18.79 9.47
C GLY A 142 14.40 17.77 8.41
N ASP A 143 15.30 17.58 7.45
CA ASP A 143 15.13 16.67 6.33
C ASP A 143 15.40 15.22 6.74
N SER A 144 14.90 14.30 5.92
CA SER A 144 15.13 12.87 6.10
C SER A 144 16.62 12.52 5.93
N PRO A 145 17.20 11.66 6.79
CA PRO A 145 18.56 11.14 6.61
C PRO A 145 18.71 10.26 5.37
N LEU A 146 17.60 9.81 4.76
CA LEU A 146 17.62 8.99 3.58
C LEU A 146 18.14 9.78 2.37
N GLN A 147 19.32 9.42 1.88
CA GLN A 147 19.87 9.93 0.64
C GLN A 147 19.44 9.03 -0.52
N LEU A 148 18.73 9.60 -1.48
CA LEU A 148 18.30 8.91 -2.71
C LEU A 148 18.99 9.59 -3.89
N GLY A 149 19.42 8.81 -4.87
CA GLY A 149 20.04 9.31 -6.09
C GLY A 149 19.09 10.18 -6.94
N PRO A 150 19.55 10.71 -8.08
CA PRO A 150 18.70 11.42 -9.02
C PRO A 150 17.49 10.55 -9.43
N LYS A 151 16.34 11.18 -9.63
CA LYS A 151 15.11 10.50 -10.04
C LYS A 151 15.27 10.10 -11.51
N ALA A 152 15.51 8.82 -11.78
CA ALA A 152 15.54 8.28 -13.13
C ALA A 152 14.11 7.86 -13.51
N GLU A 153 13.27 8.83 -13.86
CA GLU A 153 12.03 8.55 -14.57
C GLU A 153 12.24 8.97 -16.02
N ASP A 154 12.52 8.01 -16.88
CA ASP A 154 12.55 8.21 -18.32
C ASP A 154 11.13 7.99 -18.86
N VAL A 155 10.33 9.05 -18.83
CA VAL A 155 8.90 9.02 -19.22
C VAL A 155 8.73 9.11 -20.74
N GLU A 156 9.83 9.30 -21.48
CA GLU A 156 9.81 9.59 -22.92
C GLU A 156 10.00 8.36 -23.83
N GLU A 157 10.16 7.16 -23.27
CA GLU A 157 10.29 5.96 -24.10
C GLU A 157 8.98 5.65 -24.86
N PRO A 158 9.05 5.44 -26.18
CA PRO A 158 7.87 5.09 -26.97
C PRO A 158 7.34 3.72 -26.53
N VAL A 159 6.07 3.66 -26.15
CA VAL A 159 5.40 2.41 -25.78
C VAL A 159 5.27 1.49 -26.99
N ASN A 160 5.91 0.33 -26.93
CA ASN A 160 5.75 -0.70 -27.95
C ASN A 160 4.35 -1.33 -27.84
N LEU A 161 3.52 -1.20 -28.88
CA LEU A 161 2.13 -1.67 -28.88
C LEU A 161 2.00 -3.18 -28.59
N LEU A 162 2.90 -4.02 -29.10
CA LEU A 162 2.90 -5.46 -28.81
C LEU A 162 3.22 -5.72 -27.33
N ALA A 163 4.23 -5.02 -26.80
CA ALA A 163 4.57 -5.12 -25.38
C ALA A 163 3.44 -4.60 -24.48
N PHE A 164 2.75 -3.54 -24.90
CA PHE A 164 1.57 -3.00 -24.23
C PHE A 164 0.43 -4.02 -24.19
N LEU A 165 0.06 -4.61 -25.34
CA LEU A 165 -1.01 -5.61 -25.41
C LEU A 165 -0.68 -6.85 -24.57
N PHE A 166 0.58 -7.29 -24.58
CA PHE A 166 1.04 -8.40 -23.75
C PHE A 166 0.94 -8.08 -22.25
N ARG A 167 1.41 -6.90 -21.82
CA ARG A 167 1.28 -6.42 -20.44
C ARG A 167 -0.18 -6.27 -20.03
N PHE A 168 -1.03 -5.77 -20.91
CA PHE A 168 -2.46 -5.63 -20.67
C PHE A 168 -3.15 -6.99 -20.48
N ALA A 169 -2.83 -7.97 -21.31
CA ALA A 169 -3.34 -9.33 -21.19
C ALA A 169 -2.91 -9.98 -19.86
N ILE A 170 -1.61 -9.89 -19.52
CA ILE A 170 -1.09 -10.37 -18.22
C ILE A 170 -1.78 -9.68 -17.06
N GLY A 171 -1.89 -8.34 -17.10
CA GLY A 171 -2.54 -7.56 -16.06
C GLY A 171 -3.99 -7.98 -15.87
N THR A 172 -4.72 -8.26 -16.95
CA THR A 172 -6.10 -8.75 -16.91
C THR A 172 -6.21 -10.13 -16.27
N ILE A 173 -5.30 -11.06 -16.61
CA ILE A 173 -5.27 -12.40 -16.00
C ILE A 173 -5.01 -12.29 -14.50
N CYS A 174 -4.00 -11.52 -14.11
CA CYS A 174 -3.66 -11.31 -12.70
C CYS A 174 -4.81 -10.63 -11.93
N ALA A 175 -5.45 -9.62 -12.53
CA ALA A 175 -6.63 -8.98 -11.97
C ALA A 175 -7.77 -9.97 -11.74
N SER A 176 -8.07 -10.82 -12.73
CA SER A 176 -9.12 -11.83 -12.58
C SER A 176 -8.84 -12.80 -11.43
N TYR A 177 -7.58 -13.23 -11.26
CA TYR A 177 -7.18 -14.09 -10.14
C TYR A 177 -7.46 -13.42 -8.78
N TYR A 178 -7.09 -12.16 -8.62
CA TYR A 178 -7.31 -11.42 -7.37
C TYR A 178 -8.76 -10.99 -7.12
N VAL A 179 -9.62 -11.04 -8.13
CA VAL A 179 -11.08 -10.94 -7.95
C VAL A 179 -11.66 -12.28 -7.50
N LEU A 180 -11.19 -13.39 -8.05
CA LEU A 180 -11.71 -14.73 -7.75
C LEU A 180 -11.29 -15.23 -6.36
N VAL A 181 -10.07 -14.91 -5.90
CA VAL A 181 -9.57 -15.36 -4.59
C VAL A 181 -10.46 -14.89 -3.42
N PRO A 182 -10.80 -13.59 -3.26
CA PRO A 182 -11.70 -13.14 -2.21
C PRO A 182 -13.09 -13.79 -2.28
N ILE A 183 -13.64 -14.00 -3.48
CA ILE A 183 -14.95 -14.65 -3.67
C ILE A 183 -14.88 -16.10 -3.19
N TYR A 184 -13.86 -16.84 -3.62
CA TYR A 184 -13.63 -18.21 -3.17
C TYR A 184 -13.50 -18.30 -1.65
N MET A 185 -12.76 -17.36 -1.05
CA MET A 185 -12.52 -17.32 0.40
C MET A 185 -13.78 -16.94 1.18
N TRP A 186 -14.60 -16.04 0.65
CA TRP A 186 -15.89 -15.70 1.22
C TRP A 186 -16.86 -16.88 1.18
N ILE A 187 -16.95 -17.59 0.05
CA ILE A 187 -17.75 -18.82 -0.06
C ILE A 187 -17.24 -19.87 0.94
N LYS A 188 -15.92 -20.05 1.05
CA LYS A 188 -15.32 -20.98 2.02
C LYS A 188 -15.67 -20.61 3.46
N ASP A 189 -15.70 -19.33 3.81
CA ASP A 189 -16.16 -18.87 5.13
C ASP A 189 -17.63 -19.20 5.42
N GLN A 190 -18.51 -19.15 4.42
CA GLN A 190 -19.92 -19.55 4.58
C GLN A 190 -20.09 -21.05 4.81
N VAL A 191 -19.17 -21.88 4.30
CA VAL A 191 -19.25 -23.35 4.39
C VAL A 191 -18.52 -23.89 5.62
N VAL A 192 -17.38 -23.28 6.00
CA VAL A 192 -16.54 -23.77 7.11
C VAL A 192 -17.12 -23.35 8.47
N PRO A 193 -17.41 -24.30 9.39
CA PRO A 193 -17.96 -24.01 10.71
C PRO A 193 -17.15 -22.96 11.49
N LYS A 194 -17.85 -22.15 12.30
CA LYS A 194 -17.21 -21.15 13.17
C LYS A 194 -16.32 -21.86 14.20
N GLY A 195 -15.01 -21.55 14.17
CA GLY A 195 -14.00 -22.13 15.08
C GLY A 195 -12.90 -22.95 14.39
N GLN A 196 -13.06 -23.29 13.10
CA GLN A 196 -11.98 -23.89 12.30
C GLN A 196 -11.24 -22.82 11.48
N PRO A 197 -9.91 -22.97 11.28
CA PRO A 197 -9.13 -22.07 10.44
C PRO A 197 -9.50 -22.22 8.96
N ILE A 198 -9.52 -21.10 8.25
CA ILE A 198 -9.86 -21.03 6.81
C ILE A 198 -8.62 -20.94 5.94
#